data_AF-A0A090Q8U2-F1
#
_entry.id   AF-A0A090Q8U2-F1
#
_cell.length_a   1.000
_cell.length_b   1.000
_cell.length_c   1.000
_cell.angle_alpha   90.00
_cell.angle_beta   90.00
_cell.angle_gamma   90.00
#
_symmetry.space_group_name_H-M   'P 1'
#
loop_
_entity.id
_entity.type
_entity.pdbx_description
1 polymer ?
#
loop_
_entity_poly.entity_id
_entity_poly.type
_entity_poly.pdbx_seq_one_letter_code
_entity_poly.pdbx_strand_id
1 'polypeptide(L)' 'MAGWRAAFVSRPGQQLFPLAPQTEINAPDLLKVADLLVAYQ' A
#
# COMPACT_ATOMS: atom_id res chain seq x y z
N MET A 1 10.89 -13.39 11.41
CA MET A 1 10.06 -12.87 10.29
C MET A 1 10.15 -11.36 10.35
N ALA A 2 10.60 -10.70 9.29
CA ALA A 2 10.71 -9.25 9.27
C ALA A 2 9.28 -8.67 9.26
N GLY A 3 8.90 -7.89 10.27
CA GLY A 3 7.57 -7.28 10.44
C GLY A 3 7.27 -6.17 9.43
N TRP A 4 7.56 -6.42 8.15
CA TRP A 4 7.38 -5.49 7.05
C TRP A 4 5.95 -5.57 6.53
N ARG A 5 5.42 -4.42 6.12
CA ARG A 5 4.07 -4.28 5.55
C ARG A 5 4.19 -3.75 4.13
N ALA A 6 3.45 -4.35 3.20
CA ALA A 6 3.43 -3.94 1.81
C ALA A 6 2.36 -2.88 1.57
N ALA A 7 2.71 -1.88 0.76
CA ALA A 7 1.78 -0.85 0.30
C ALA A 7 1.81 -0.76 -1.23
N PHE A 8 0.64 -0.74 -1.85
CA PHE A 8 0.47 -0.41 -3.25
C PHE A 8 0.06 1.05 -3.40
N VAL A 9 0.73 1.76 -4.31
CA VAL A 9 0.45 3.18 -4.59
C VAL A 9 -0.42 3.30 -5.85
N SER A 10 -1.73 3.41 -5.68
CA SER A 10 -2.75 3.39 -6.73
C SER A 10 -2.91 4.74 -7.44
N ARG A 11 -2.00 5.02 -8.37
CA ARG A 11 -2.03 6.23 -9.23
C ARG A 11 -2.71 5.96 -10.58
N PRO A 12 -3.25 7.00 -11.24
CA PRO A 12 -3.85 6.86 -12.57
C PRO A 12 -2.90 6.13 -13.53
N GLY A 13 -3.41 5.08 -14.18
CA GLY A 13 -2.62 4.24 -15.10
C GLY A 13 -1.80 3.13 -14.44
N GLN A 14 -1.80 3.02 -13.11
CA GLN A 14 -1.24 1.88 -12.39
C GLN A 14 -2.33 1.03 -11.78
N GLN A 15 -2.35 -0.25 -12.15
CA GLN A 15 -3.25 -1.25 -11.62
C GLN A 15 -2.43 -2.35 -10.95
N LEU A 16 -2.94 -2.91 -9.86
CA LEU A 16 -2.44 -4.16 -9.32
C LEU A 16 -2.56 -5.24 -10.40
N PHE A 17 -1.49 -6.03 -10.57
CA PHE A 17 -1.55 -7.18 -11.46
C PHE A 17 -2.72 -8.09 -11.03
N PRO A 18 -3.53 -8.61 -11.96
CA PRO A 18 -4.76 -9.35 -11.60
C PRO A 18 -4.56 -10.55 -10.68
N LEU A 19 -3.36 -11.13 -10.66
CA LEU A 19 -2.98 -12.28 -9.85
C LEU A 19 -2.02 -11.92 -8.70
N ALA A 20 -1.71 -10.63 -8.51
CA ALA A 20 -0.88 -10.20 -7.41
C ALA A 20 -1.64 -10.38 -6.08
N PRO A 21 -0.96 -10.83 -5.02
CA PRO A 21 -1.55 -10.81 -3.69
C PRO A 21 -1.94 -9.38 -3.30
N GLN A 22 -3.07 -9.24 -2.62
CA GLN A 22 -3.54 -7.93 -2.17
C GLN A 22 -2.60 -7.39 -1.09
N THR A 23 -2.12 -6.16 -1.27
CA THR A 23 -1.28 -5.48 -0.29
C THR A 23 -2.08 -5.06 0.94
N GLU A 24 -1.45 -4.99 2.11
CA GLU A 24 -2.13 -4.55 3.33
C GLU A 24 -2.59 -3.09 3.25
N ILE A 25 -1.86 -2.28 2.47
CA ILE A 25 -2.19 -0.87 2.24
C ILE A 25 -2.35 -0.64 0.74
N ASN A 26 -3.43 0.01 0.32
CA ASN A 26 -3.63 0.50 -1.04
C ASN A 26 -4.08 1.96 -0.94
N ALA A 27 -3.24 2.87 -1.43
CA ALA A 27 -3.46 4.31 -1.29
C ALA A 27 -2.95 5.09 -2.51
N PRO A 28 -3.51 6.27 -2.83
CA PRO A 28 -3.20 6.97 -4.08
C PRO A 28 -1.78 7.57 -4.13
N ASP A 29 -1.16 7.80 -2.97
CA ASP A 29 0.15 8.45 -2.87
C ASP A 29 0.90 8.03 -1.60
N LEU A 30 2.18 8.42 -1.51
CA LEU A 30 3.04 8.09 -0.39
C LEU A 30 2.63 8.78 0.91
N LEU A 31 2.05 9.98 0.84
CA LEU A 31 1.62 10.70 2.03
C LEU A 31 0.52 9.92 2.74
N LYS A 32 -0.46 9.43 1.97
CA LYS A 32 -1.56 8.63 2.51
C LYS A 32 -1.08 7.29 3.04
N VAL A 33 -0.08 6.66 2.41
CA VAL A 33 0.56 5.44 2.96
C VAL A 33 1.23 5.75 4.31
N ALA A 34 1.98 6.84 4.39
CA ALA A 34 2.67 7.25 5.62
C ALA A 34 1.68 7.55 6.76
N ASP A 35 0.61 8.29 6.48
CA ASP A 35 -0.45 8.58 7.46
C ASP A 35 -1.05 7.29 8.04
N LEU A 36 -1.33 6.31 7.17
CA LEU A 36 -1.86 5.01 7.60
C LEU A 36 -0.84 4.28 8.47
N LEU A 37 0.41 4.18 8.04
CA LEU A 37 1.47 3.51 8.80
C LEU A 37 1.68 4.13 10.19
N VAL A 38 1.61 5.45 10.32
CA VAL A 38 1.72 6.15 11.60
C VAL A 38 0.48 5.93 12.48
N ALA A 39 -0.71 5.81 11.90
CA ALA A 39 -1.95 5.59 12.63
C ALA A 39 -2.14 4.13 13.13
N TYR A 40 -1.41 3.17 12.58
CA TYR A 40 -1.54 1.73 12.83
C TYR A 40 -0.95 1.24 14.19
N GLN A 41 -1.04 2.05 15.26
CA GLN A 41 -0.49 1.75 16.60
C GLN A 41 -0.68 0.28 17.04
#